data_AF-A0A7G9RPA3-F1
#
_entry.id   AF-A0A7G9RPA3-F1
#
_cell.length_a   1.000
_cell.length_b   1.000
_cell.length_c   1.000
_cell.angle_alpha   90.00
_cell.angle_beta   90.00
_cell.angle_gamma   90.00
#
_symmetry.space_group_name_H-M   'P 1'
#
loop_
_entity.id
_entity.type
_entity.pdbx_description
1 polymer ?
#
loop_
_entity_poly.entity_id
_entity_poly.type
_entity_poly.pdbx_seq_one_letter_code
_entity_poly.pdbx_strand_id
1 'polypeptide(L)'
;MSAAALSLPVDALGAYLRGKGLADADALSVSVLAGGQSNPTFRIDAGKNRQYVLRKKPPGTLVASAHAIDREFRVMKALAGSGVPVPRMLDYCEDDSLIGTPFYVMEFLQGRVFMDQGLPGMDQAERLAIYREMNRVIATLHAVDYKAAGLQDYGREGNYVARQIARWTRQCRESTLPVNDAMHKLMDWLPGHLPEGDETTLVHGDYRLDNLIFHPTEARVIGVLDWELSTLGHPLADLSYQCMGWRIPHDLWRGIGGLDLADLGIPSEEQYVKWYGEATGRDAAGHWDFYIAYNLFRMAAILHGIAQRAAEGNASADDAVETGRKAGPLADLGWEAAQRYMASR
;
A
#
# COMPACT_ATOMS: atom_id res chain seq x y z
N MET A 1 -6.70 -13.09 -15.78
CA MET A 1 -8.09 -13.58 -15.56
C MET A 1 -8.89 -13.42 -16.84
N SER A 2 -9.67 -14.42 -17.27
CA SER A 2 -10.44 -14.34 -18.52
C SER A 2 -11.65 -13.42 -18.39
N ALA A 3 -12.07 -12.80 -19.50
CA ALA A 3 -13.19 -11.86 -19.57
C ALA A 3 -14.55 -12.45 -19.09
N ALA A 4 -14.68 -13.77 -19.00
CA ALA A 4 -15.89 -14.44 -18.57
C ALA A 4 -16.12 -14.39 -17.03
N ALA A 5 -15.07 -14.15 -16.22
CA ALA A 5 -15.18 -14.08 -14.76
C ALA A 5 -15.58 -12.69 -14.21
N LEU A 6 -15.82 -11.72 -15.10
CA LEU A 6 -16.04 -10.30 -14.79
C LEU A 6 -17.49 -9.83 -15.07
N SER A 7 -18.42 -10.76 -15.31
CA SER A 7 -19.84 -10.45 -15.51
C SER A 7 -20.44 -9.86 -14.23
N LEU A 8 -20.73 -8.56 -14.24
CA LEU A 8 -21.49 -7.88 -13.20
C LEU A 8 -22.98 -7.88 -13.57
N PRO A 9 -23.90 -8.26 -12.66
CA PRO A 9 -25.35 -8.08 -12.87
C PRO A 9 -25.75 -6.60 -12.93
N VAL A 10 -25.54 -5.97 -14.09
CA VAL A 10 -25.66 -4.50 -14.26
C VAL A 10 -27.07 -3.99 -13.93
N ASP A 11 -28.12 -4.73 -14.28
CA ASP A 11 -29.50 -4.32 -14.00
C ASP A 11 -29.82 -4.31 -12.50
N ALA A 12 -29.41 -5.36 -11.78
CA ALA A 12 -29.57 -5.45 -10.33
C ALA A 12 -28.75 -4.36 -9.61
N LEU A 13 -27.52 -4.13 -10.05
CA LEU A 13 -26.68 -3.04 -9.57
C LEU A 13 -27.30 -1.66 -9.87
N GLY A 14 -27.91 -1.48 -11.04
CA GLY A 14 -28.62 -0.26 -11.42
C GLY A 14 -29.81 0.03 -10.50
N ALA A 15 -30.65 -0.98 -10.25
CA ALA A 15 -31.76 -0.86 -9.31
C ALA A 15 -31.29 -0.52 -7.89
N TYR A 16 -30.21 -1.17 -7.44
CA TYR A 16 -29.58 -0.90 -6.14
C TYR A 16 -29.11 0.55 -6.01
N LEU A 17 -28.31 1.03 -6.98
CA LEU A 17 -27.78 2.39 -6.96
C LEU A 17 -28.89 3.45 -7.04
N ARG A 18 -29.97 3.21 -7.81
CA ARG A 18 -31.14 4.08 -7.82
C ARG A 18 -31.85 4.13 -6.47
N GLY A 19 -32.04 2.97 -5.82
CA GLY A 19 -32.61 2.88 -4.48
C GLY A 19 -31.81 3.65 -3.41
N LYS A 20 -30.50 3.81 -3.63
CA LYS A 20 -29.60 4.63 -2.79
C LYS A 20 -29.50 6.10 -3.22
N GLY A 21 -30.19 6.51 -4.28
CA GLY A 21 -30.08 7.86 -4.85
C GLY A 21 -28.73 8.14 -5.53
N LEU A 22 -27.96 7.10 -5.85
CA LEU A 22 -26.64 7.21 -6.45
C LEU A 22 -26.68 7.15 -7.98
N ALA A 23 -27.74 6.60 -8.58
CA ALA A 23 -27.92 6.57 -10.02
C ALA A 23 -29.22 7.26 -10.45
N ASP A 24 -29.16 7.97 -11.57
CA ASP A 24 -30.33 8.58 -12.23
C ASP A 24 -30.58 7.99 -13.62
N ALA A 25 -29.60 7.24 -14.17
CA ALA A 25 -29.71 6.62 -15.47
C ALA A 25 -30.57 5.34 -15.44
N ASP A 26 -31.28 5.10 -16.53
CA ASP A 26 -32.02 3.85 -16.73
C ASP A 26 -31.06 2.66 -16.88
N ALA A 27 -29.93 2.87 -17.57
CA ALA A 27 -28.86 1.89 -17.76
C ALA A 27 -27.51 2.42 -17.24
N LEU A 28 -26.77 1.58 -16.51
CA LEU A 28 -25.39 1.88 -16.10
C LEU A 28 -24.41 1.48 -17.21
N SER A 29 -23.33 2.24 -17.36
CA SER A 29 -22.15 1.79 -18.10
C SER A 29 -21.08 1.34 -17.12
N VAL A 30 -20.48 0.18 -17.36
CA VAL A 30 -19.49 -0.43 -16.46
C VAL A 30 -18.24 -0.81 -17.26
N SER A 31 -17.07 -0.44 -16.75
CA SER A 31 -15.79 -0.85 -17.31
C SER A 31 -14.82 -1.31 -16.22
N VAL A 32 -13.93 -2.24 -16.55
CA VAL A 32 -12.90 -2.73 -15.62
C VAL A 32 -11.82 -1.67 -15.49
N LEU A 33 -11.39 -1.38 -14.26
CA LEU A 33 -10.20 -0.58 -14.00
C LEU A 33 -8.98 -1.52 -13.91
N ALA A 34 -7.98 -1.26 -14.75
CA ALA A 34 -6.72 -1.99 -14.71
C ALA A 34 -5.94 -1.69 -13.41
N GLY A 35 -5.13 -2.64 -12.94
CA GLY A 35 -4.25 -2.48 -11.78
C GLY A 35 -4.75 -3.11 -10.47
N GLY A 36 -6.05 -3.38 -10.31
CA GLY A 36 -6.59 -4.08 -9.14
C GLY A 36 -6.38 -5.59 -9.20
N GLN A 37 -5.18 -6.07 -8.87
CA GLN A 37 -4.84 -7.51 -8.94
C GLN A 37 -5.51 -8.33 -7.84
N SER A 38 -5.68 -7.78 -6.62
CA SER A 38 -6.25 -8.49 -5.47
C SER A 38 -7.79 -8.57 -5.53
N ASN A 39 -8.46 -7.45 -5.80
CA ASN A 39 -9.92 -7.36 -5.79
C ASN A 39 -10.44 -6.74 -7.10
N PRO A 40 -11.41 -7.38 -7.79
CA PRO A 40 -12.04 -6.81 -8.98
C PRO A 40 -12.56 -5.39 -8.74
N THR A 41 -12.11 -4.45 -9.57
CA THR A 41 -12.40 -3.03 -9.46
C THR A 41 -12.97 -2.51 -10.78
N PHE A 42 -14.08 -1.79 -10.71
CA PHE A 42 -14.86 -1.35 -11.87
C PHE A 42 -15.18 0.13 -11.77
N ARG A 43 -15.14 0.84 -12.89
CA ARG A 43 -15.73 2.16 -13.03
C ARG A 43 -17.19 2.02 -13.43
N ILE A 44 -18.05 2.77 -12.76
CA ILE A 44 -19.48 2.87 -13.04
C ILE A 44 -19.77 4.29 -13.52
N ASP A 45 -20.38 4.42 -14.69
CA ASP A 45 -21.08 5.65 -15.09
C ASP A 45 -22.56 5.51 -14.77
N ALA A 46 -23.06 6.37 -13.88
CA ALA A 46 -24.42 6.33 -13.34
C ALA A 46 -25.30 7.47 -13.89
N GLY A 47 -24.88 8.11 -14.99
CA GLY A 47 -25.57 9.22 -15.63
C GLY A 47 -25.28 10.60 -15.00
N LYS A 48 -25.61 11.67 -15.72
CA LYS A 48 -25.41 13.08 -15.31
C LYS A 48 -24.00 13.38 -14.75
N ASN A 49 -22.97 12.84 -15.39
CA ASN A 49 -21.57 12.96 -14.97
C ASN A 49 -21.26 12.37 -13.57
N ARG A 50 -22.11 11.47 -13.05
CA ARG A 50 -21.83 10.74 -11.81
C ARG A 50 -21.01 9.50 -12.13
N GLN A 51 -19.79 9.47 -11.61
CA GLN A 51 -18.86 8.36 -11.81
C GLN A 51 -18.42 7.82 -10.46
N TYR A 52 -18.42 6.50 -10.36
CA TYR A 52 -18.07 5.78 -9.16
C TYR A 52 -17.08 4.67 -9.44
N VAL A 53 -16.45 4.20 -8.37
CA VAL A 53 -15.69 2.96 -8.36
C VAL A 53 -16.43 1.93 -7.53
N LEU A 54 -16.62 0.74 -8.09
CA LEU A 54 -17.06 -0.44 -7.35
C LEU A 54 -15.88 -1.38 -7.18
N ARG A 55 -15.62 -1.79 -5.94
CA ARG A 55 -14.65 -2.84 -5.62
C ARG A 55 -15.38 -3.97 -4.91
N LYS A 56 -15.15 -5.20 -5.36
CA LYS A 56 -15.82 -6.39 -4.82
C LYS A 56 -14.81 -7.50 -4.51
N LYS A 57 -15.21 -8.46 -3.69
CA LYS A 57 -14.40 -9.66 -3.46
C LYS A 57 -14.29 -10.49 -4.76
N PRO A 58 -13.18 -11.19 -5.00
CA PRO A 58 -13.14 -12.19 -6.07
C PRO A 58 -14.16 -13.32 -5.80
N PRO A 59 -14.66 -13.99 -6.84
CA PRO A 59 -15.56 -15.13 -6.67
C PRO A 59 -14.85 -16.34 -6.07
N GLY A 60 -15.60 -17.24 -5.42
CA GLY A 60 -15.10 -18.53 -4.92
C GLY A 60 -14.81 -18.57 -3.42
N THR A 61 -14.31 -19.72 -2.94
CA THR A 61 -13.94 -19.91 -1.53
C THR A 61 -12.62 -19.19 -1.25
N LEU A 62 -12.69 -18.13 -0.45
CA LEU A 62 -11.53 -17.30 -0.12
C LEU A 62 -10.87 -17.78 1.17
N VAL A 63 -9.55 -17.62 1.26
CA VAL A 63 -8.81 -17.83 2.51
C VAL A 63 -9.29 -16.81 3.54
N ALA A 64 -9.49 -17.24 4.79
CA ALA A 64 -9.91 -16.37 5.88
C ALA A 64 -8.98 -15.14 5.98
N SER A 65 -9.56 -13.95 6.15
CA SER A 65 -8.88 -12.63 6.20
C SER A 65 -8.25 -12.11 4.90
N ALA A 66 -8.26 -12.89 3.81
CA ALA A 66 -7.95 -12.36 2.48
C ALA A 66 -9.13 -11.52 1.94
N HIS A 67 -8.84 -10.52 1.12
CA HIS A 67 -9.86 -9.72 0.41
C HIS A 67 -10.87 -9.03 1.35
N ALA A 68 -10.39 -8.47 2.47
CA ALA A 68 -11.20 -7.80 3.49
C ALA A 68 -11.65 -6.39 3.05
N ILE A 69 -12.44 -6.30 1.98
CA ILE A 69 -12.95 -5.04 1.43
C ILE A 69 -13.82 -4.25 2.42
N ASP A 70 -14.38 -4.92 3.43
CA ASP A 70 -15.10 -4.33 4.55
C ASP A 70 -14.18 -3.44 5.40
N ARG A 71 -12.93 -3.88 5.61
CA ARG A 71 -11.90 -3.11 6.31
C ARG A 71 -11.46 -1.91 5.49
N GLU A 72 -11.24 -2.10 4.19
CA GLU A 72 -10.94 -1.01 3.24
C GLU A 72 -12.04 0.08 3.29
N PHE A 73 -13.31 -0.33 3.24
CA PHE A 73 -14.44 0.61 3.35
C PHE A 73 -14.46 1.33 4.69
N ARG A 74 -14.29 0.58 5.79
CA ARG A 74 -14.32 1.12 7.15
C ARG A 74 -13.26 2.20 7.37
N VAL A 75 -12.01 1.94 6.99
CA VAL A 75 -10.90 2.88 7.22
C VAL A 75 -11.04 4.14 6.37
N MET A 76 -11.35 4.01 5.07
CA MET A 76 -11.54 5.19 4.22
C MET A 76 -12.77 6.01 4.64
N LYS A 77 -13.84 5.37 5.10
CA LYS A 77 -15.02 6.08 5.64
C LYS A 77 -14.67 6.84 6.92
N ALA A 78 -13.90 6.24 7.82
CA ALA A 78 -13.46 6.88 9.07
C ALA A 78 -12.50 8.07 8.84
N LEU A 79 -11.73 8.04 7.75
CA LEU A 79 -10.79 9.10 7.39
C LEU A 79 -11.44 10.31 6.73
N ALA A 80 -12.73 10.25 6.38
CA ALA A 80 -13.44 11.38 5.80
C ALA A 80 -13.36 12.61 6.72
N GLY A 81 -12.79 13.71 6.21
CA GLY A 81 -12.61 14.96 6.96
C GLY A 81 -11.39 15.01 7.88
N SER A 82 -10.57 13.95 7.94
CA SER A 82 -9.34 13.91 8.76
C SER A 82 -8.17 14.73 8.20
N GLY A 83 -8.28 15.22 6.96
CA GLY A 83 -7.18 15.83 6.21
C GLY A 83 -6.35 14.83 5.40
N VAL A 84 -6.51 13.52 5.63
CA VAL A 84 -6.00 12.48 4.74
C VAL A 84 -6.90 12.42 3.50
N PRO A 85 -6.38 12.66 2.28
CA PRO A 85 -7.19 12.61 1.07
C PRO A 85 -7.57 11.16 0.75
N VAL A 86 -8.85 10.83 0.90
CA VAL A 86 -9.44 9.53 0.55
C VAL A 86 -10.68 9.76 -0.30
N PRO A 87 -11.01 8.84 -1.24
CA PRO A 87 -12.27 8.94 -1.98
C PRO A 87 -13.45 8.88 -1.00
N ARG A 88 -14.51 9.63 -1.30
CA ARG A 88 -15.73 9.53 -0.49
C ARG A 88 -16.33 8.14 -0.62
N MET A 89 -16.46 7.45 0.51
CA MET A 89 -17.15 6.16 0.59
C MET A 89 -18.67 6.39 0.55
N LEU A 90 -19.33 5.82 -0.46
CA LEU A 90 -20.76 6.06 -0.70
C LEU A 90 -21.62 5.03 0.00
N ASP A 91 -21.32 3.75 -0.21
CA ASP A 91 -22.13 2.66 0.35
C ASP A 91 -21.36 1.32 0.36
N TYR A 92 -21.69 0.44 1.30
CA TYR A 92 -21.17 -0.92 1.41
C TYR A 92 -22.34 -1.90 1.44
N CYS A 93 -22.29 -2.90 0.57
CA CYS A 93 -23.29 -3.95 0.45
C CYS A 93 -22.69 -5.29 0.88
N GLU A 94 -23.20 -5.82 2.00
CA GLU A 94 -22.87 -7.15 2.50
C GLU A 94 -23.66 -8.27 1.79
N ASP A 95 -24.78 -7.92 1.18
CA ASP A 95 -25.66 -8.87 0.48
C ASP A 95 -24.99 -9.38 -0.81
N ASP A 96 -24.45 -10.60 -0.72
CA ASP A 96 -23.79 -11.27 -1.83
C ASP A 96 -24.77 -11.79 -2.89
N SER A 97 -26.08 -11.80 -2.61
CA SER A 97 -27.09 -12.22 -3.59
C SER A 97 -27.27 -11.20 -4.73
N LEU A 98 -26.88 -9.94 -4.53
CA LEU A 98 -27.07 -8.88 -5.52
C LEU A 98 -26.13 -9.02 -6.74
N ILE A 99 -24.83 -9.18 -6.49
CA ILE A 99 -23.80 -9.29 -7.55
C ILE A 99 -22.83 -10.46 -7.36
N GLY A 100 -23.21 -11.44 -6.54
CA GLY A 100 -22.48 -12.67 -6.27
C GLY A 100 -21.41 -12.57 -5.16
N THR A 101 -21.07 -11.37 -4.70
CA THR A 101 -20.11 -11.13 -3.62
C THR A 101 -20.37 -9.78 -2.95
N PRO A 102 -19.97 -9.58 -1.68
CA PRO A 102 -19.95 -8.25 -1.08
C PRO A 102 -19.13 -7.25 -1.89
N PHE A 103 -19.52 -5.98 -1.82
CA PHE A 103 -18.86 -4.88 -2.54
C PHE A 103 -19.07 -3.55 -1.84
N TYR A 104 -18.22 -2.58 -2.15
CA TYR A 104 -18.49 -1.19 -1.84
C TYR A 104 -18.48 -0.32 -3.09
N VAL A 105 -19.09 0.86 -2.96
CA VAL A 105 -19.10 1.92 -3.97
C VAL A 105 -18.49 3.18 -3.35
N MET A 106 -17.58 3.81 -4.10
CA MET A 106 -16.91 5.05 -3.71
C MET A 106 -16.87 6.04 -4.87
N GLU A 107 -16.54 7.28 -4.55
CA GLU A 107 -16.27 8.32 -5.54
C GLU A 107 -15.19 7.91 -6.55
N PHE A 108 -15.41 8.23 -7.82
CA PHE A 108 -14.36 8.16 -8.83
C PHE A 108 -13.56 9.47 -8.84
N LEU A 109 -12.27 9.38 -8.51
CA LEU A 109 -11.35 10.51 -8.53
C LEU A 109 -10.64 10.59 -9.90
N GLN A 110 -10.95 11.65 -10.66
CA GLN A 110 -10.26 11.93 -11.92
C GLN A 110 -8.92 12.63 -11.65
N GLY A 111 -7.82 11.89 -11.76
CA GLY A 111 -6.48 12.41 -11.46
C GLY A 111 -5.34 11.68 -12.17
N ARG A 112 -4.10 11.99 -11.76
CA ARG A 112 -2.86 11.40 -12.26
C ARG A 112 -2.36 10.35 -11.27
N VAL A 113 -1.93 9.19 -11.77
CA VAL A 113 -1.20 8.18 -10.98
C VAL A 113 0.18 8.03 -11.61
N PHE A 114 1.22 8.17 -10.80
CA PHE A 114 2.60 8.09 -11.27
C PHE A 114 3.19 6.73 -10.92
N MET A 115 3.64 5.99 -11.93
CA MET A 115 4.21 4.65 -11.74
C MET A 115 5.71 4.69 -11.45
N ASP A 116 6.42 5.60 -12.13
CA ASP A 116 7.87 5.74 -12.01
C ASP A 116 8.21 6.81 -10.97
N GLN A 117 8.97 6.40 -9.95
CA GLN A 117 9.42 7.28 -8.86
C GLN A 117 10.45 8.32 -9.32
N GLY A 118 11.13 8.10 -10.44
CA GLY A 118 11.97 9.11 -11.08
C GLY A 118 11.20 10.27 -11.70
N LEU A 119 9.86 10.15 -11.81
CA LEU A 119 8.96 11.18 -12.35
C LEU A 119 9.48 11.75 -13.71
N PRO A 120 9.64 10.90 -14.74
CA PRO A 120 10.17 11.33 -16.03
C PRO A 120 9.26 12.37 -16.68
N GLY A 121 9.88 13.34 -17.39
CA GLY A 121 9.16 14.40 -18.09
C GLY A 121 8.73 15.59 -17.21
N MET A 122 8.99 15.57 -15.91
CA MET A 122 8.76 16.69 -15.00
C MET A 122 10.01 17.56 -14.84
N ASP A 123 9.83 18.82 -14.45
CA ASP A 123 10.94 19.67 -14.02
C ASP A 123 11.30 19.44 -12.53
N GLN A 124 12.41 20.03 -12.08
CA GLN A 124 12.90 19.86 -10.71
C GLN A 124 11.90 20.35 -9.65
N ALA A 125 11.18 21.44 -9.93
CA ALA A 125 10.25 22.04 -8.97
C ALA A 125 8.98 21.18 -8.83
N GLU A 126 8.48 20.62 -9.93
CA GLU A 126 7.34 19.70 -9.91
C GLU A 126 7.70 18.41 -9.16
N ARG A 127 8.87 17.81 -9.41
CA ARG A 127 9.32 16.62 -8.66
C ARG A 127 9.39 16.90 -7.17
N LEU A 128 10.02 18.01 -6.78
CA LEU A 128 10.15 18.41 -5.37
C LEU A 128 8.77 18.58 -4.72
N ALA A 129 7.83 19.22 -5.42
CA ALA A 129 6.46 19.44 -4.93
C ALA A 129 5.68 18.12 -4.76
N ILE A 130 5.84 17.16 -5.68
CA ILE A 130 5.24 15.83 -5.58
C ILE A 130 5.74 15.11 -4.33
N TYR A 131 7.06 15.04 -4.13
CA TYR A 131 7.65 14.39 -2.95
C TYR A 131 7.24 15.11 -1.65
N ARG A 132 7.15 16.44 -1.66
CA ARG A 132 6.65 17.21 -0.51
C ARG A 132 5.21 16.87 -0.15
N GLU A 133 4.33 16.76 -1.13
CA GLU A 133 2.94 16.40 -0.88
C GLU A 133 2.80 14.95 -0.38
N MET A 134 3.58 14.02 -0.93
CA MET A 134 3.64 12.64 -0.39
C MET A 134 4.01 12.65 1.10
N ASN A 135 5.02 13.45 1.47
CA ASN A 135 5.49 13.53 2.86
C ASN A 135 4.42 14.13 3.78
N ARG A 136 3.75 15.20 3.33
CA ARG A 136 2.65 15.83 4.06
C ARG A 136 1.51 14.84 4.29
N VAL A 137 1.13 14.04 3.29
CA VAL A 137 0.01 13.10 3.39
C VAL A 137 0.31 11.97 4.38
N ILE A 138 1.49 11.34 4.34
CA ILE A 138 1.84 10.30 5.30
C ILE A 138 2.00 10.85 6.74
N ALA A 139 2.54 12.06 6.89
CA ALA A 139 2.55 12.75 8.18
C ALA A 139 1.13 13.01 8.71
N THR A 140 0.22 13.45 7.84
CA THR A 140 -1.20 13.66 8.19
C THR A 140 -1.87 12.35 8.61
N LEU A 141 -1.60 11.25 7.90
CA LEU A 141 -2.10 9.92 8.24
C LEU A 141 -1.64 9.48 9.64
N HIS A 142 -0.35 9.61 9.93
CA HIS A 142 0.22 9.23 11.23
C HIS A 142 -0.15 10.18 12.39
N ALA A 143 -0.83 11.30 12.09
CA ALA A 143 -1.37 12.23 13.08
C ALA A 143 -2.87 12.00 13.36
N VAL A 144 -3.54 11.11 12.62
CA VAL A 144 -4.95 10.80 12.86
C VAL A 144 -5.12 10.16 14.23
N ASP A 145 -6.00 10.74 15.05
CA ASP A 145 -6.52 10.08 16.25
C ASP A 145 -7.46 8.95 15.82
N TYR A 146 -6.89 7.77 15.63
CA TYR A 146 -7.62 6.58 15.18
C TYR A 146 -8.69 6.15 16.19
N LYS A 147 -8.55 6.48 17.48
CA LYS A 147 -9.58 6.17 18.49
C LYS A 147 -10.79 7.08 18.31
N ALA A 148 -10.56 8.39 18.15
CA ALA A 148 -11.63 9.34 17.83
C ALA A 148 -12.29 9.05 16.48
N ALA A 149 -11.54 8.51 15.51
CA ALA A 149 -12.06 8.06 14.22
C ALA A 149 -12.85 6.73 14.26
N GLY A 150 -12.97 6.07 15.42
CA GLY A 150 -13.69 4.80 15.57
C GLY A 150 -12.95 3.58 15.02
N LEU A 151 -11.61 3.63 15.04
CA LEU A 151 -10.70 2.60 14.54
C LEU A 151 -9.87 1.94 15.68
N GLN A 152 -10.32 2.04 16.94
CA GLN A 152 -9.62 1.46 18.09
C GLN A 152 -9.43 -0.06 18.01
N ASP A 153 -10.34 -0.76 17.34
CA ASP A 153 -10.33 -2.21 17.11
C ASP A 153 -9.88 -2.58 15.68
N TYR A 154 -9.33 -1.62 14.92
CA TYR A 154 -8.94 -1.84 13.52
C TYR A 154 -7.71 -2.75 13.36
N GLY A 155 -6.89 -2.87 14.40
CA GLY A 155 -5.69 -3.70 14.45
C GLY A 155 -5.25 -3.92 15.90
N ARG A 156 -4.18 -4.69 16.09
CA ARG A 156 -3.61 -4.92 17.44
C ARG A 156 -2.62 -3.80 17.79
N GLU A 157 -2.84 -3.13 18.91
CA GLU A 157 -1.90 -2.14 19.46
C GLU A 157 -0.57 -2.80 19.90
N GLY A 158 0.51 -2.01 19.84
CA GLY A 158 1.88 -2.38 20.27
C GLY A 158 2.51 -3.54 19.49
N ASN A 159 3.80 -3.81 19.73
CA ASN A 159 4.55 -4.97 19.19
C ASN A 159 4.39 -5.25 17.67
N TYR A 160 4.03 -4.22 16.88
CA TYR A 160 3.69 -4.38 15.46
C TYR A 160 4.85 -5.01 14.68
N VAL A 161 6.05 -4.40 14.79
CA VAL A 161 7.25 -4.84 14.06
C VAL A 161 7.66 -6.25 14.49
N ALA A 162 7.64 -6.54 15.78
CA ALA A 162 7.97 -7.87 16.32
C ALA A 162 7.05 -8.97 15.75
N ARG A 163 5.72 -8.72 15.72
CA ARG A 163 4.76 -9.68 15.13
C ARG A 163 4.99 -9.88 13.64
N GLN A 164 5.31 -8.80 12.92
CA GLN A 164 5.59 -8.87 11.50
C GLN A 164 6.87 -9.67 11.21
N ILE A 165 7.94 -9.45 11.98
CA ILE A 165 9.18 -10.22 11.87
C ILE A 165 8.89 -11.71 12.12
N ALA A 166 8.21 -12.05 13.22
CA ALA A 166 7.90 -13.44 13.56
C ALA A 166 7.09 -14.15 12.45
N ARG A 167 6.08 -13.46 11.88
CA ARG A 167 5.26 -13.98 10.77
C ARG A 167 6.11 -14.28 9.53
N TRP A 168 6.91 -13.32 9.08
CA TRP A 168 7.69 -13.48 7.84
C TRP A 168 8.86 -14.46 8.02
N THR A 169 9.50 -14.47 9.19
CA THR A 169 10.52 -15.47 9.53
C THR A 169 9.95 -16.88 9.46
N ARG A 170 8.76 -17.10 10.04
CA ARG A 170 8.08 -18.39 9.96
C ARG A 170 7.81 -18.80 8.51
N GLN A 171 7.24 -17.91 7.71
CA GLN A 171 6.97 -18.19 6.28
C GLN A 171 8.24 -18.59 5.51
N CYS A 172 9.35 -17.88 5.72
CA CYS A 172 10.60 -18.19 5.03
C CYS A 172 11.24 -19.49 5.52
N ARG A 173 11.17 -19.79 6.83
CA ARG A 173 11.70 -21.05 7.39
C ARG A 173 10.87 -22.29 7.01
N GLU A 174 9.57 -22.12 6.76
CA GLU A 174 8.66 -23.18 6.31
C GLU A 174 8.67 -23.37 4.79
N SER A 175 9.38 -22.53 4.03
CA SER A 175 9.46 -22.60 2.57
C SER A 175 10.27 -23.82 2.10
N THR A 176 9.86 -24.41 0.97
CA THR A 176 10.63 -25.48 0.33
C THR A 176 11.69 -24.96 -0.64
N LEU A 177 11.61 -23.69 -1.03
CA LEU A 177 12.62 -23.01 -1.82
C LEU A 177 13.80 -22.55 -0.94
N PRO A 178 15.04 -22.61 -1.45
CA PRO A 178 16.19 -22.11 -0.71
C PRO A 178 16.07 -20.61 -0.47
N VAL A 179 16.45 -20.20 0.73
CA VAL A 179 16.50 -18.80 1.18
C VAL A 179 17.95 -18.34 1.15
N ASN A 180 18.23 -17.10 0.73
CA ASN A 180 19.62 -16.61 0.63
C ASN A 180 20.22 -16.26 2.01
N ASP A 181 21.56 -16.24 2.10
CA ASP A 181 22.30 -16.00 3.34
C ASP A 181 21.92 -14.70 4.05
N ALA A 182 21.70 -13.61 3.31
CA ALA A 182 21.30 -12.34 3.89
C ALA A 182 19.93 -12.43 4.59
N MET A 183 18.99 -13.17 4.01
CA MET A 183 17.68 -13.38 4.60
C MET A 183 17.77 -14.25 5.88
N HIS A 184 18.64 -15.26 5.90
CA HIS A 184 18.95 -16.00 7.13
C HIS A 184 19.49 -15.07 8.24
N LYS A 185 20.48 -14.24 7.91
CA LYS A 185 21.05 -13.27 8.86
C LYS A 185 20.00 -12.29 9.38
N LEU A 186 19.12 -11.78 8.51
CA LEU A 186 18.03 -10.88 8.89
C LEU A 186 17.01 -11.56 9.82
N MET A 187 16.60 -12.79 9.52
CA MET A 187 15.67 -13.56 10.36
C MET A 187 16.19 -13.77 11.79
N ASP A 188 17.50 -13.91 11.94
CA ASP A 188 18.14 -14.13 13.24
C ASP A 188 18.46 -12.80 13.95
N TRP A 189 18.83 -11.76 13.20
CA TRP A 189 19.24 -10.47 13.75
C TRP A 189 18.05 -9.60 14.20
N LEU A 190 17.01 -9.47 13.36
CA LEU A 190 15.89 -8.55 13.60
C LEU A 190 15.18 -8.76 14.96
N PRO A 191 14.88 -10.00 15.41
CA PRO A 191 14.23 -10.21 16.70
C PRO A 191 15.05 -9.71 17.90
N GLY A 192 16.39 -9.74 17.80
CA GLY A 192 17.29 -9.34 18.88
C GLY A 192 17.61 -7.85 18.94
N HIS A 193 17.14 -7.06 17.97
CA HIS A 193 17.51 -5.64 17.81
C HIS A 193 16.30 -4.70 17.70
N LEU A 194 15.12 -5.16 18.13
CA LEU A 194 13.90 -4.35 18.15
C LEU A 194 14.15 -3.03 18.91
N PRO A 195 13.86 -1.87 18.30
CA PRO A 195 13.84 -0.60 19.00
C PRO A 195 12.86 -0.65 20.19
N GLU A 196 13.20 0.05 21.26
CA GLU A 196 12.29 0.24 22.39
C GLU A 196 11.10 1.12 21.97
N GLY A 197 9.96 0.91 22.63
CA GLY A 197 8.72 1.64 22.37
C GLY A 197 7.69 0.83 21.60
N ASP A 198 6.44 1.25 21.74
CA ASP A 198 5.27 0.58 21.17
C ASP A 198 4.29 1.57 20.53
N GLU A 199 4.82 2.72 20.06
CA GLU A 199 4.04 3.75 19.39
C GLU A 199 3.18 3.12 18.29
N THR A 200 1.89 3.44 18.34
CA THR A 200 0.88 2.88 17.46
C THR A 200 0.05 3.99 16.84
N THR A 201 0.07 4.08 15.51
CA THR A 201 -0.78 4.96 14.71
C THR A 201 -1.57 4.12 13.72
N LEU A 202 -2.52 4.75 13.01
CA LEU A 202 -3.00 4.18 11.76
C LEU A 202 -1.84 4.18 10.76
N VAL A 203 -1.59 3.03 10.13
CA VAL A 203 -0.58 2.87 9.07
C VAL A 203 -1.26 2.34 7.80
N HIS A 204 -0.79 2.80 6.65
CA HIS A 204 -1.27 2.36 5.36
C HIS A 204 -0.77 0.94 5.04
N GLY A 205 0.50 0.64 5.35
CA GLY A 205 1.13 -0.66 5.15
C GLY A 205 1.72 -0.89 3.75
N ASP A 206 1.25 -0.12 2.76
CA ASP A 206 1.77 -0.06 1.38
C ASP A 206 1.78 1.39 0.85
N TYR A 207 2.25 2.36 1.64
CA TYR A 207 2.24 3.78 1.23
C TYR A 207 3.33 4.06 0.19
N ARG A 208 2.93 4.43 -1.03
CA ARG A 208 3.85 4.62 -2.18
C ARG A 208 3.21 5.40 -3.33
N LEU A 209 4.04 5.93 -4.23
CA LEU A 209 3.67 6.89 -5.27
C LEU A 209 2.48 6.47 -6.14
N ASP A 210 2.45 5.25 -6.65
CA ASP A 210 1.38 4.72 -7.50
C ASP A 210 0.13 4.27 -6.74
N ASN A 211 0.16 4.32 -5.41
CA ASN A 211 -1.04 4.26 -4.57
C ASN A 211 -1.61 5.66 -4.28
N LEU A 212 -1.10 6.71 -4.93
CA LEU A 212 -1.59 8.08 -4.79
C LEU A 212 -2.19 8.58 -6.11
N ILE A 213 -3.38 9.15 -6.01
CA ILE A 213 -3.98 9.94 -7.08
C ILE A 213 -3.64 11.40 -6.82
N PHE A 214 -2.90 12.01 -7.73
CA PHE A 214 -2.66 13.44 -7.77
C PHE A 214 -3.73 14.17 -8.56
N HIS A 215 -3.96 15.44 -8.23
CA HIS A 215 -4.79 16.34 -9.01
C HIS A 215 -4.34 16.36 -10.48
N PRO A 216 -5.25 16.51 -11.47
CA PRO A 216 -4.92 16.53 -12.89
C PRO A 216 -3.79 17.51 -13.29
N THR A 217 -3.65 18.61 -12.56
CA THR A 217 -2.72 19.71 -12.91
C THR A 217 -1.88 20.22 -11.74
N GLU A 218 -2.13 19.77 -10.50
CA GLU A 218 -1.44 20.26 -9.30
C GLU A 218 -0.67 19.12 -8.63
N ALA A 219 0.45 19.45 -7.98
CA ALA A 219 1.20 18.53 -7.11
C ALA A 219 0.49 18.35 -5.75
N ARG A 220 -0.79 17.96 -5.79
CA ARG A 220 -1.66 17.77 -4.63
C ARG A 220 -2.30 16.39 -4.70
N VAL A 221 -2.25 15.61 -3.63
CA VAL A 221 -2.89 14.29 -3.58
C VAL A 221 -4.37 14.51 -3.32
N ILE A 222 -5.20 13.88 -4.16
CA ILE A 222 -6.66 13.87 -4.03
C ILE A 222 -7.20 12.53 -3.57
N GLY A 223 -6.38 11.47 -3.57
CA GLY A 223 -6.75 10.18 -3.00
C GLY A 223 -5.56 9.29 -2.69
N VAL A 224 -5.59 8.65 -1.52
CA VAL A 224 -4.74 7.51 -1.14
C VAL A 224 -5.54 6.24 -1.39
N LEU A 225 -4.98 5.33 -2.19
CA LEU A 225 -5.60 4.08 -2.64
C LEU A 225 -5.00 2.86 -1.94
N ASP A 226 -5.69 1.73 -2.07
CA ASP A 226 -5.23 0.39 -1.70
C ASP A 226 -4.93 0.19 -0.21
N TRP A 227 -5.99 0.34 0.59
CA TRP A 227 -5.94 0.21 2.05
C TRP A 227 -5.94 -1.25 2.54
N GLU A 228 -5.73 -2.24 1.67
CA GLU A 228 -5.87 -3.67 2.02
C GLU A 228 -4.87 -4.15 3.08
N LEU A 229 -3.70 -3.51 3.16
CA LEU A 229 -2.65 -3.81 4.16
C LEU A 229 -2.71 -2.92 5.41
N SER A 230 -3.66 -1.99 5.46
CA SER A 230 -3.71 -1.01 6.54
C SER A 230 -4.10 -1.64 7.87
N THR A 231 -3.54 -1.09 8.94
CA THR A 231 -3.70 -1.60 10.31
C THR A 231 -3.29 -0.52 11.31
N LEU A 232 -3.41 -0.83 12.60
CA LEU A 232 -2.66 -0.14 13.64
C LEU A 232 -1.23 -0.69 13.69
N GLY A 233 -0.23 0.19 13.67
CA GLY A 233 1.18 -0.17 13.59
C GLY A 233 2.12 1.00 13.91
N HIS A 234 3.43 0.75 13.81
CA HIS A 234 4.43 1.77 14.13
C HIS A 234 4.63 2.74 12.94
N PRO A 235 4.52 4.06 13.13
CA PRO A 235 4.59 5.03 12.04
C PRO A 235 5.90 4.99 11.25
N LEU A 236 7.05 4.82 11.94
CA LEU A 236 8.35 4.68 11.27
C LEU A 236 8.48 3.40 10.42
N ALA A 237 7.75 2.35 10.76
CA ALA A 237 7.70 1.16 9.91
C ALA A 237 6.91 1.39 8.62
N ASP A 238 5.96 2.32 8.61
CA ASP A 238 5.22 2.69 7.39
C ASP A 238 6.00 3.75 6.56
N LEU A 239 6.63 4.72 7.22
CA LEU A 239 7.47 5.72 6.55
C LEU A 239 8.68 5.08 5.85
N SER A 240 9.39 4.18 6.55
CA SER A 240 10.57 3.51 5.99
C SER A 240 10.22 2.56 4.84
N TYR A 241 8.98 2.06 4.77
CA TYR A 241 8.52 1.26 3.64
C TYR A 241 8.58 2.06 2.34
N GLN A 242 8.07 3.29 2.37
CA GLN A 242 8.20 4.22 1.24
C GLN A 242 9.67 4.56 0.97
N CYS A 243 10.45 4.80 2.03
CA CYS A 243 11.83 5.25 1.90
C CYS A 243 12.81 4.17 1.39
N MET A 244 12.40 2.90 1.33
CA MET A 244 13.16 1.85 0.65
C MET A 244 13.51 2.24 -0.79
N GLY A 245 12.68 3.04 -1.46
CA GLY A 245 12.93 3.53 -2.82
C GLY A 245 14.30 4.20 -2.98
N TRP A 246 14.80 4.92 -1.97
CA TRP A 246 16.13 5.55 -2.00
C TRP A 246 17.28 4.54 -1.93
N ARG A 247 17.02 3.33 -1.39
CA ARG A 247 18.03 2.28 -1.19
C ARG A 247 18.01 1.21 -2.28
N ILE A 248 16.87 1.04 -2.94
CA ILE A 248 16.69 0.10 -4.04
C ILE A 248 17.20 0.74 -5.34
N PRO A 249 18.09 0.09 -6.11
CA PRO A 249 18.50 0.56 -7.43
C PRO A 249 17.31 0.75 -8.37
N HIS A 250 17.34 1.82 -9.18
CA HIS A 250 16.24 2.17 -10.10
C HIS A 250 15.93 1.10 -11.17
N ASP A 251 16.90 0.25 -11.49
CA ASP A 251 16.79 -0.84 -12.47
C ASP A 251 16.43 -2.20 -11.83
N LEU A 252 16.50 -2.31 -10.50
CA LEU A 252 16.17 -3.55 -9.79
C LEU A 252 14.67 -3.71 -9.59
N TRP A 253 14.03 -2.67 -9.07
CA TRP A 253 12.60 -2.66 -8.78
C TRP A 253 12.10 -1.22 -8.65
N ARG A 254 11.09 -0.98 -7.81
CA ARG A 254 10.48 0.31 -7.48
C ARG A 254 11.46 1.21 -6.69
N GLY A 255 12.63 1.47 -7.25
CA GLY A 255 13.72 2.21 -6.64
C GLY A 255 14.06 3.49 -7.41
N ILE A 256 14.81 4.37 -6.75
CA ILE A 256 15.46 5.56 -7.31
C ILE A 256 16.95 5.62 -6.94
N GLY A 257 17.47 4.55 -6.32
CA GLY A 257 18.88 4.42 -5.99
C GLY A 257 19.74 4.47 -7.26
N GLY A 258 20.83 5.24 -7.19
CA GLY A 258 21.78 5.44 -8.28
C GLY A 258 21.40 6.56 -9.28
N LEU A 259 20.21 7.15 -9.17
CA LEU A 259 19.86 8.35 -9.93
C LEU A 259 20.55 9.59 -9.36
N ASP A 260 20.80 10.61 -10.19
CA ASP A 260 21.22 11.94 -9.74
C ASP A 260 20.00 12.70 -9.18
N LEU A 261 19.68 12.43 -7.91
CA LEU A 261 18.50 13.00 -7.26
C LEU A 261 18.55 14.53 -7.20
N ALA A 262 19.74 15.11 -7.07
CA ALA A 262 19.92 16.55 -7.00
C ALA A 262 19.59 17.20 -8.36
N ASP A 263 20.11 16.66 -9.46
CA ASP A 263 19.79 17.13 -10.81
C ASP A 263 18.32 16.92 -11.17
N LEU A 264 17.70 15.85 -10.66
CA LEU A 264 16.27 15.60 -10.85
C LEU A 264 15.38 16.51 -9.99
N GLY A 265 15.89 17.12 -8.91
CA GLY A 265 15.10 17.86 -7.93
C GLY A 265 14.34 16.96 -6.94
N ILE A 266 14.74 15.70 -6.82
CA ILE A 266 14.21 14.74 -5.84
C ILE A 266 14.96 14.94 -4.51
N PRO A 267 14.27 15.03 -3.36
CA PRO A 267 14.96 15.20 -2.07
C PRO A 267 15.83 13.98 -1.74
N SER A 268 16.90 14.22 -0.98
CA SER A 268 17.63 13.12 -0.33
C SER A 268 16.73 12.41 0.68
N GLU A 269 17.06 11.15 0.99
CA GLU A 269 16.36 10.37 2.02
C GLU A 269 16.38 11.12 3.37
N GLU A 270 17.55 11.64 3.77
CA GLU A 270 17.72 12.42 5.00
C GLU A 270 16.77 13.64 5.03
N GLN A 271 16.69 14.38 3.93
CA GLN A 271 15.81 15.54 3.83
C GLN A 271 14.33 15.13 3.91
N TYR A 272 13.95 14.01 3.31
CA TYR A 272 12.58 13.48 3.37
C TYR A 272 12.18 13.06 4.80
N VAL A 273 13.07 12.34 5.48
CA VAL A 273 12.88 11.92 6.88
C VAL A 273 12.80 13.14 7.80
N LYS A 274 13.64 14.15 7.57
CA LYS A 274 13.61 15.41 8.32
C LYS A 274 12.26 16.11 8.19
N TRP A 275 11.69 16.21 7.00
CA TRP A 275 10.37 16.82 6.80
C TRP A 275 9.27 16.12 7.58
N TYR A 276 9.32 14.78 7.60
CA TYR A 276 8.36 14.00 8.36
C TYR A 276 8.52 14.23 9.86
N GLY A 277 9.76 14.24 10.37
CA GLY A 277 10.07 14.55 11.77
C GLY A 277 9.57 15.95 12.16
N GLU A 278 9.83 16.97 11.34
CA GLU A 278 9.34 18.34 11.55
C GLU A 278 7.81 18.42 11.58
N ALA A 279 7.13 17.71 10.66
CA ALA A 279 5.66 17.74 10.56
C ALA A 279 4.97 17.01 11.71
N THR A 280 5.63 16.02 12.31
CA THR A 280 5.03 15.14 13.32
C THR A 280 5.55 15.33 14.74
N GLY A 281 6.67 16.05 14.90
CA GLY A 281 7.37 16.19 16.18
C GLY A 281 8.10 14.92 16.63
N ARG A 282 8.20 13.90 15.76
CA ARG A 282 8.87 12.62 16.07
C ARG A 282 10.37 12.67 15.79
N ASP A 283 11.14 11.88 16.53
CA ASP A 283 12.50 11.51 16.12
C ASP A 283 12.43 10.49 14.97
N ALA A 284 12.22 11.01 13.76
CA ALA A 284 12.03 10.20 12.56
C ALA A 284 13.31 9.47 12.11
N ALA A 285 14.49 9.96 12.53
CA ALA A 285 15.78 9.34 12.23
C ALA A 285 16.18 8.28 13.27
N GLY A 286 15.47 8.23 14.41
CA GLY A 286 15.66 7.25 15.46
C GLY A 286 15.53 5.81 14.94
N HIS A 287 16.60 5.03 15.10
CA HIS A 287 16.67 3.65 14.65
C HIS A 287 16.41 3.43 13.14
N TRP A 288 16.68 4.45 12.30
CA TRP A 288 16.26 4.45 10.90
C TRP A 288 16.73 3.23 10.08
N ASP A 289 18.02 2.89 10.14
CA ASP A 289 18.55 1.74 9.40
C ASP A 289 17.95 0.40 9.86
N PHE A 290 17.48 0.27 11.11
CA PHE A 290 16.73 -0.91 11.56
C PHE A 290 15.37 -1.00 10.84
N TYR A 291 14.64 0.10 10.74
CA TYR A 291 13.34 0.13 10.06
C TYR A 291 13.47 -0.13 8.55
N ILE A 292 14.54 0.37 7.92
CA ILE A 292 14.89 0.05 6.53
C ILE A 292 15.22 -1.44 6.38
N ALA A 293 16.06 -2.01 7.25
CA ALA A 293 16.38 -3.44 7.24
C ALA A 293 15.12 -4.31 7.40
N TYR A 294 14.23 -3.94 8.34
CA TYR A 294 12.94 -4.60 8.56
C TYR A 294 12.06 -4.60 7.31
N ASN A 295 11.92 -3.46 6.62
CA ASN A 295 11.04 -3.39 5.45
C ASN A 295 11.62 -4.09 4.22
N LEU A 296 12.94 -4.04 4.03
CA LEU A 296 13.62 -4.81 2.98
C LEU A 296 13.50 -6.31 3.24
N PHE A 297 13.66 -6.75 4.49
CA PHE A 297 13.35 -8.12 4.93
C PHE A 297 11.89 -8.51 4.64
N ARG A 298 10.93 -7.67 5.05
CA ARG A 298 9.50 -7.90 4.80
C ARG A 298 9.22 -8.05 3.31
N MET A 299 9.78 -7.17 2.48
CA MET A 299 9.57 -7.23 1.03
C MET A 299 10.22 -8.47 0.42
N ALA A 300 11.46 -8.79 0.79
CA ALA A 300 12.12 -10.02 0.36
C ALA A 300 11.29 -11.27 0.72
N ALA A 301 10.71 -11.33 1.93
CA ALA A 301 9.80 -12.42 2.34
C ALA A 301 8.53 -12.51 1.47
N ILE A 302 7.93 -11.38 1.12
CA ILE A 302 6.74 -11.31 0.26
C ILE A 302 7.08 -11.85 -1.13
N LEU A 303 8.17 -11.38 -1.73
CA LEU A 303 8.62 -11.80 -3.07
C LEU A 303 9.03 -13.29 -3.07
N HIS A 304 9.69 -13.75 -2.01
CA HIS A 304 9.99 -15.17 -1.81
C HIS A 304 8.72 -16.03 -1.75
N GLY A 305 7.69 -15.55 -1.03
CA GLY A 305 6.39 -16.22 -0.99
C GLY A 305 5.68 -16.28 -2.34
N ILE A 306 5.86 -15.28 -3.21
CA ILE A 306 5.37 -15.31 -4.59
C ILE A 306 6.12 -16.39 -5.39
N ALA A 307 7.44 -16.47 -5.26
CA ALA A 307 8.26 -17.50 -5.90
C ALA A 307 7.84 -18.91 -5.47
N GLN A 308 7.61 -19.10 -4.17
CA GLN A 308 7.14 -20.37 -3.59
C GLN A 308 5.80 -20.79 -4.23
N ARG A 309 4.81 -19.90 -4.25
CA ARG A 309 3.51 -20.19 -4.87
C ARG A 309 3.64 -20.50 -6.37
N ALA A 310 4.54 -19.83 -7.07
CA ALA A 310 4.81 -20.10 -8.48
C ALA A 310 5.41 -21.51 -8.68
N ALA A 311 6.37 -21.90 -7.84
CA ALA A 311 6.97 -23.23 -7.87
C ALA A 311 5.96 -24.35 -7.56
N GLU A 312 4.95 -24.07 -6.73
CA GLU A 312 3.85 -24.99 -6.41
C GLU A 312 2.74 -25.03 -7.46
N GLY A 313 2.83 -24.23 -8.55
CA GLY A 313 1.79 -24.13 -9.57
C GLY A 313 0.55 -23.33 -9.15
N ASN A 314 0.66 -22.57 -8.05
CA ASN A 314 -0.42 -21.80 -7.43
C ASN A 314 -0.32 -20.27 -7.68
N ALA A 315 0.61 -19.81 -8.53
CA ALA A 315 0.70 -18.40 -8.89
C ALA A 315 -0.23 -18.03 -10.04
N SER A 316 -0.96 -16.92 -9.89
CA SER A 316 -1.92 -16.41 -10.86
C SER A 316 -1.32 -15.45 -11.90
N ALA A 317 -0.04 -15.05 -11.75
CA ALA A 317 0.60 -14.00 -12.54
C ALA A 317 1.75 -14.54 -13.38
N ASP A 318 1.81 -14.13 -14.65
CA ASP A 318 2.79 -14.59 -15.65
C ASP A 318 4.23 -14.17 -15.29
N ASP A 319 4.39 -13.13 -14.45
CA ASP A 319 5.67 -12.55 -14.03
C ASP A 319 6.14 -13.06 -12.64
N ALA A 320 5.41 -14.00 -12.01
CA ALA A 320 5.66 -14.41 -10.63
C ALA A 320 7.09 -14.94 -10.39
N VAL A 321 7.68 -15.62 -11.38
CA VAL A 321 9.07 -16.11 -11.32
C VAL A 321 10.08 -14.95 -11.34
N GLU A 322 9.86 -13.96 -12.21
CA GLU A 322 10.74 -12.78 -12.30
C GLU A 322 10.65 -11.94 -11.04
N THR A 323 9.42 -11.72 -10.55
CA THR A 323 9.15 -11.02 -9.29
C THR A 323 9.79 -11.75 -8.10
N GLY A 324 9.78 -13.09 -8.10
CA GLY A 324 10.47 -13.90 -7.09
C GLY A 324 11.99 -13.71 -7.07
N ARG A 325 12.64 -13.55 -8.23
CA ARG A 325 14.10 -13.37 -8.34
C ARG A 325 14.61 -12.10 -7.65
N LYS A 326 13.74 -11.10 -7.46
CA LYS A 326 14.08 -9.84 -6.78
C LYS A 326 14.21 -10.00 -5.25
N ALA A 327 13.75 -11.13 -4.67
CA ALA A 327 13.80 -11.36 -3.23
C ALA A 327 15.22 -11.34 -2.65
N GLY A 328 16.17 -12.04 -3.29
CA GLY A 328 17.56 -12.13 -2.84
C GLY A 328 18.26 -10.77 -2.77
N PRO A 329 18.30 -10.00 -3.88
CA PRO A 329 18.89 -8.66 -3.89
C PRO A 329 18.28 -7.71 -2.85
N LEU A 330 16.97 -7.77 -2.58
CA LEU A 330 16.35 -6.97 -1.54
C LEU A 330 16.79 -7.40 -0.13
N ALA A 331 16.94 -8.70 0.11
CA ALA A 331 17.48 -9.19 1.37
C ALA A 331 18.93 -8.76 1.59
N ASP A 332 19.75 -8.72 0.54
CA ASP A 332 21.13 -8.22 0.62
C ASP A 332 21.17 -6.75 1.05
N LEU A 333 20.37 -5.88 0.43
CA LEU A 333 20.21 -4.47 0.84
C LEU A 333 19.71 -4.35 2.29
N GLY A 334 18.79 -5.23 2.70
CA GLY A 334 18.29 -5.28 4.07
C GLY A 334 19.40 -5.60 5.07
N TRP A 335 20.26 -6.56 4.73
CA TRP A 335 21.40 -6.93 5.57
C TRP A 335 22.45 -5.82 5.64
N GLU A 336 22.71 -5.11 4.54
CA GLU A 336 23.56 -3.92 4.55
C GLU A 336 23.02 -2.82 5.49
N ALA A 337 21.71 -2.61 5.52
CA ALA A 337 21.08 -1.70 6.46
C ALA A 337 21.26 -2.16 7.92
N ALA A 338 21.07 -3.45 8.20
CA ALA A 338 21.35 -4.01 9.53
C ALA A 338 22.83 -3.80 9.95
N GLN A 339 23.77 -3.96 9.02
CA GLN A 339 25.20 -3.70 9.28
C GLN A 339 25.48 -2.23 9.60
N ARG A 340 24.87 -1.27 8.87
CA ARG A 340 24.97 0.16 9.21
C ARG A 340 24.38 0.49 10.57
N TYR A 341 23.24 -0.12 10.91
CA TYR A 341 22.64 0.04 12.23
C TYR A 341 23.57 -0.45 13.34
N MET A 342 24.20 -1.63 13.19
CA MET A 342 25.17 -2.13 14.17
C MET A 342 26.43 -1.25 14.27
N ALA A 343 26.89 -0.67 13.16
CA ALA A 343 28.08 0.17 13.14
C ALA A 343 27.88 1.56 13.78
N SER A 344 26.64 2.00 13.93
CA SER A 344 26.28 3.31 14.51
C SER A 344 25.90 3.23 15.99
N ARG A 345 26.07 2.07 16.64
CA ARG A 345 25.67 1.79 18.02
C ARG A 345 26.84 1.56 18.97
#